data_AF-A0A838G7V2-F1
#
_entry.id   AF-A0A838G7V2-F1
#
_cell.length_a   1.000
_cell.length_b   1.000
_cell.length_c   1.000
_cell.angle_alpha   90.00
_cell.angle_beta   90.00
_cell.angle_gamma   90.00
#
_symmetry.space_group_name_H-M   'P 1'
#
loop_
_entity.id
_entity.type
_entity.pdbx_description
1 polymer ?
#
loop_
_entity_poly.entity_id
_entity_poly.type
_entity_poly.pdbx_seq_one_letter_code
_entity_poly.pdbx_strand_id
1 'polypeptide(L)' 'MAGQKIRIRLKAYDHEVIDTSARKIVDTVTRTGAKVAGPVPLPTEKNVYCVIRSP' A
#
# COMPACT_ATOMS: atom_id res chain seq x y z
N MET A 1 1.06 29.15 -0.38
CA MET A 1 1.92 28.07 -0.89
C MET A 1 1.05 26.86 -1.15
N ALA A 2 0.97 26.37 -2.38
CA ALA A 2 0.27 25.12 -2.68
C ALA A 2 0.91 24.00 -1.87
N GLY A 3 0.19 23.49 -0.86
CA GLY A 3 0.72 22.44 0.01
C GLY A 3 1.06 21.21 -0.82
N GLN A 4 2.33 20.81 -0.82
CA GLN A 4 2.79 19.60 -1.50
C GLN A 4 2.14 18.38 -0.84
N LYS A 5 1.04 17.90 -1.43
CA LYS A 5 0.26 16.76 -0.94
C LYS A 5 0.65 15.51 -1.72
N ILE A 6 1.54 14.71 -1.14
CA ILE A 6 1.97 13.43 -1.73
C ILE A 6 0.94 12.35 -1.38
N ARG A 7 0.50 11.57 -2.37
CA ARG A 7 -0.38 10.40 -2.16
C ARG A 7 0.37 9.15 -2.60
N ILE A 8 0.50 8.18 -1.70
CA ILE A 8 1.23 6.93 -1.95
C ILE A 8 0.19 5.80 -2.05
N ARG A 9 0.25 5.01 -3.12
CA ARG A 9 -0.52 3.76 -3.25
C ARG A 9 0.46 2.60 -3.23
N LEU A 10 0.31 1.72 -2.24
CA LEU A 10 1.11 0.50 -2.13
C LEU A 10 0.28 -0.66 -2.72
N LYS A 11 0.88 -1.47 -3.58
CA LYS A 11 0.30 -2.72 -4.11
C LYS A 11 1.32 -3.83 -3.93
N ALA A 12 0.93 -4.94 -3.33
CA ALA A 12 1.71 -6.16 -3.26
C ALA A 12 0.77 -7.37 -3.29
N TYR A 13 1.32 -8.52 -3.66
CA TYR A 13 0.59 -9.80 -3.59
C TYR A 13 0.65 -10.43 -2.20
N ASP A 14 1.69 -10.10 -1.43
CA ASP A 14 1.87 -10.56 -0.05
C ASP A 14 1.49 -9.46 0.95
N HIS A 15 0.63 -9.83 1.90
CA HIS A 15 0.18 -8.98 2.99
C HIS A 15 1.27 -8.68 4.04
N GLU A 16 2.23 -9.58 4.30
CA GLU A 16 3.23 -9.31 5.34
C GLU A 16 4.19 -8.18 4.92
N VAL A 17 4.53 -8.18 3.62
CA VAL A 17 5.41 -7.18 3.01
C VAL A 17 4.73 -5.81 2.95
N ILE A 18 3.43 -5.77 2.60
CA ILE A 18 2.69 -4.50 2.51
C ILE A 18 2.56 -3.84 3.89
N ASP A 19 2.27 -4.63 4.93
CA ASP A 19 2.07 -4.12 6.29
C ASP A 19 3.38 -3.63 6.90
N THR A 20 4.46 -4.40 6.73
CA THR A 20 5.79 -4.00 7.22
C THR A 20 6.26 -2.71 6.55
N SER A 21 6.05 -2.60 5.23
CA SER A 21 6.43 -1.41 4.46
C SER A 21 5.58 -0.20 4.84
N ALA A 22 4.26 -0.38 4.99
CA ALA A 22 3.35 0.68 5.40
C ALA A 22 3.72 1.24 6.79
N ARG A 23 4.01 0.37 7.77
CA ARG A 23 4.47 0.78 9.10
C ARG A 23 5.78 1.57 9.02
N LYS A 24 6.79 1.07 8.30
CA LYS A 24 8.08 1.74 8.13
C LYS A 24 7.95 3.13 7.51
N ILE A 25 7.05 3.30 6.54
CA ILE A 25 6.79 4.61 5.91
C ILE A 25 6.14 5.55 6.93
N VAL A 26 5.13 5.09 7.66
CA VAL A 26 4.45 5.89 8.69
C VAL A 26 5.43 6.34 9.78
N ASP A 27 6.29 5.45 10.27
CA ASP A 27 7.30 5.77 11.29
C ASP A 27 8.30 6.81 10.78
N THR A 28 8.74 6.65 9.53
CA THR A 28 9.69 7.59 8.90
C THR A 28 9.08 8.98 8.72
N VAL A 29 7.84 9.07 8.26
CA VAL A 29 7.10 10.31 8.05
C VAL A 29 6.78 11.01 9.39
N THR A 30 6.46 10.21 10.41
CA THR A 30 6.22 10.72 11.77
C THR A 30 7.49 11.30 12.37
N ARG A 31 8.64 10.63 12.18
CA ARG A 31 9.96 11.12 12.63
C ARG A 31 10.39 12.40 11.93
N THR A 32 10.03 12.60 10.67
CA THR A 32 10.33 13.85 9.93
C THR A 32 9.34 14.98 10.23
N GLY A 33 8.30 14.76 11.05
CA GLY A 33 7.37 15.78 11.50
C GLY A 33 6.27 16.15 10.49
N ALA A 34 6.04 15.33 9.47
CA ALA A 34 4.99 15.56 8.48
C ALA A 34 3.64 14.98 8.92
N LYS A 35 2.53 15.65 8.59
CA LYS A 35 1.17 15.16 8.88
C LYS A 35 0.84 13.97 7.99
N VAL A 36 0.58 12.80 8.59
CA VAL A 36 0.21 11.57 7.89
C VAL A 36 -1.29 11.32 7.97
N ALA A 37 -1.90 10.96 6.85
CA ALA A 37 -3.16 10.23 6.86
C ALA A 37 -2.79 8.74 6.89
N GLY A 38 -3.20 8.01 7.93
CA GLY A 38 -2.78 6.63 8.17
C GLY A 38 -3.06 5.69 6.99
N PRO A 39 -2.49 4.47 7.01
CA PRO A 39 -2.71 3.51 5.94
C PRO A 39 -4.20 3.16 5.86
N VAL A 40 -4.83 3.48 4.72
CA VAL A 40 -6.23 3.10 4.45
C VAL A 40 -6.21 1.84 3.59
N PRO A 41 -6.66 0.69 4.11
CA PRO A 41 -6.74 -0.53 3.33
C PRO A 41 -7.81 -0.35 2.24
N LEU A 42 -7.44 -0.69 1.01
CA LEU A 42 -8.36 -0.76 -0.11
C LEU A 42 -8.77 -2.22 -0.34
N PRO A 43 -9.95 -2.48 -0.92
CA PRO A 43 -10.36 -3.84 -1.27
C PRO A 43 -9.33 -4.51 -2.19
N THR A 44 -9.07 -5.79 -1.94
CA THR A 44 -8.12 -6.60 -2.72
C THR A 44 -8.71 -6.95 -4.09
N GLU A 45 -8.02 -6.58 -5.16
CA GLU A 45 -8.39 -6.96 -6.53
C GLU A 45 -7.94 -8.41 -6.77
N LYS A 46 -8.90 -9.33 -6.94
CA LYS A 46 -8.62 -10.74 -7.23
C LYS A 46 -8.97 -11.07 -8.67
N ASN A 47 -7.96 -11.32 -9.50
CA ASN A 47 -8.14 -11.81 -10.86
C ASN A 47 -8.01 -13.34 -10.86
N VAL A 48 -9.10 -14.04 -11.22
CA VAL A 48 -9.13 -15.51 -11.32
C VAL A 48 -9.09 -15.88 -12.79
N TYR A 49 -8.09 -16.67 -13.19
CA TYR A 49 -7.94 -17.15 -14.56
C TYR A 49 -8.23 -18.65 -14.62
N CYS A 50 -9.12 -19.05 -15.52
CA CYS A 50 -9.35 -20.46 -15.82
C CYS A 50 -8.33 -20.92 -16.86
N VAL A 51 -7.47 -21.86 -16.48
CA VAL A 51 -6.57 -22.54 -17.41
C VAL A 51 -7.10 -23.94 -17.72
N ILE A 52 -7.05 -24.30 -18.99
CA ILE A 52 -7.33 -25.67 -19.44
C ILE A 52 -6.23 -26.57 -18.88
N ARG A 53 -6.60 -27.59 -18.08
CA ARG A 53 -5.63 -28.42 -17.34
C ARG A 53 -5.12 -29.63 -18.17
N SER A 54 -5.74 -29.90 -19.31
CA SER A 54 -5.47 -31.01 -20.25
C SER A 54 -6.00 -30.58 -21.63
N PRO A 55 -5.41 -31.01 -22.77
CA PRO A 55 -6.08 -30.85 -24.06
C PRO A 55 -7.52 -31.37 -24.01
#